data_AF-A0A9N8VAA1-F1
#
_entry.id   AF-A0A9N8VAA1-F1
#
_cell.length_a   1.000
_cell.length_b   1.000
_cell.length_c   1.000
_cell.angle_alpha   90.00
_cell.angle_beta   90.00
_cell.angle_gamma   90.00
#
_symmetry.space_group_name_H-M   'P 1'
#
loop_
_entity.id
_entity.type
_entity.pdbx_description
1 polymer ?
#
loop_
_entity_poly.entity_id
_entity_poly.type
_entity_poly.pdbx_seq_one_letter_code
_entity_poly.pdbx_strand_id
1 'polypeptide(L)'
;MANATQYLNVNYPSSNRSSIINLDLSNKNFVGDLTISGFVNLQKLNYSFNNFNGTITLGSDSYFNLEELDSSSVNNSRDHTYSNMTKLIRLKLSKNGVSQLYLSGCSNLAYLNCNNNLLRMLDLSNSEKYVEVNCSNNPFLSNITYPSKFVPDLFDCRNTNLGLVIFSNSSVFDCQKNTIIPQTIDNPVKLHDNPVLIITLQDKEQETQELENADKEDIIMIKNYFHMLAQLINFCTSSKRN
;
A
#
# COMPACT_ATOMS: atom_id res chain seq x y z
N MET A 1 -28.35 -17.19 11.28
CA MET A 1 -27.00 -16.58 11.23
C MET A 1 -26.13 -17.30 12.24
N ALA A 2 -24.96 -17.78 11.86
CA ALA A 2 -24.06 -18.52 12.75
C ALA A 2 -22.95 -17.59 13.27
N ASN A 3 -22.53 -17.77 14.52
CA ASN A 3 -21.36 -17.06 15.03
C ASN A 3 -20.09 -17.71 14.44
N ALA A 4 -19.23 -16.91 13.79
CA ALA A 4 -18.05 -17.47 13.12
C ALA A 4 -17.05 -18.08 14.09
N THR A 5 -16.84 -17.47 15.25
CA THR A 5 -15.90 -17.97 16.25
C THR A 5 -16.34 -19.33 16.80
N GLN A 6 -17.64 -19.52 17.04
CA GLN A 6 -18.20 -20.83 17.39
C GLN A 6 -18.01 -21.85 16.26
N TYR A 7 -18.28 -21.46 15.01
CA TYR A 7 -18.06 -22.33 13.84
C TYR A 7 -16.59 -22.78 13.75
N LEU A 8 -15.64 -21.86 13.95
CA LEU A 8 -14.21 -22.18 13.93
C LEU A 8 -13.84 -23.16 15.05
N ASN A 9 -14.35 -22.98 16.27
CA ASN A 9 -14.04 -23.89 17.37
C ASN A 9 -14.55 -25.32 17.15
N VAL A 10 -15.71 -25.47 16.48
CA VAL A 10 -16.30 -26.79 16.18
C VAL A 10 -15.59 -27.46 15.01
N ASN A 11 -15.34 -26.74 13.91
CA ASN A 11 -14.81 -27.33 12.68
C ASN A 11 -13.28 -27.34 12.62
N TYR A 12 -12.64 -26.45 13.36
CA TYR A 12 -11.18 -26.30 13.43
C TYR A 12 -10.77 -26.18 14.90
N PRO A 13 -10.87 -27.27 15.68
CA PRO A 13 -10.39 -27.29 17.06
C PRO A 13 -8.91 -26.91 17.10
N SER A 14 -8.48 -26.30 18.21
CA SER A 14 -7.14 -25.73 18.36
C SER A 14 -6.01 -26.70 18.03
N SER A 15 -6.19 -28.00 18.33
CA SER A 15 -5.24 -29.07 18.00
C SER A 15 -4.96 -29.22 16.50
N ASN A 16 -5.87 -28.77 15.64
CA ASN A 16 -5.80 -29.00 14.19
C ASN A 16 -5.43 -27.72 13.41
N ARG A 17 -5.52 -26.54 14.03
CA ARG A 17 -5.36 -25.25 13.34
C ARG A 17 -3.97 -25.04 12.73
N SER A 18 -2.92 -25.59 13.35
CA SER A 18 -1.54 -25.47 12.87
C SER A 18 -1.31 -26.16 11.52
N SER A 19 -2.16 -27.13 11.14
CA SER A 19 -2.07 -27.81 9.84
C SER A 19 -2.74 -27.04 8.70
N ILE A 20 -3.50 -25.98 9.01
CA ILE A 20 -4.31 -25.25 8.03
C ILE A 20 -3.47 -24.16 7.37
N ILE A 21 -3.36 -24.26 6.05
CA ILE A 21 -2.65 -23.29 5.19
C ILE A 21 -3.63 -22.33 4.51
N ASN A 22 -4.83 -22.82 4.17
CA ASN A 22 -5.87 -22.07 3.50
C ASN A 22 -7.17 -22.19 4.28
N LEU A 23 -7.80 -21.07 4.62
CA LEU A 23 -9.04 -21.02 5.37
C LEU A 23 -10.08 -20.18 4.61
N ASP A 24 -11.16 -20.84 4.19
CA ASP A 24 -12.29 -20.22 3.53
C ASP A 24 -13.54 -20.23 4.42
N LEU A 25 -13.92 -19.02 4.85
CA LEU A 25 -15.08 -18.69 5.66
C LEU A 25 -16.09 -17.88 4.86
N SER A 26 -15.92 -17.73 3.56
CA SER A 26 -16.74 -16.84 2.75
C SER A 26 -18.18 -17.33 2.58
N ASN A 27 -19.11 -16.38 2.43
CA ASN A 27 -20.51 -16.65 2.08
C ASN A 27 -21.21 -17.64 3.03
N LYS A 28 -20.97 -17.52 4.34
CA LYS A 28 -21.57 -18.41 5.37
C LYS A 28 -22.64 -17.72 6.21
N ASN A 29 -22.99 -16.48 5.88
CA ASN A 29 -23.90 -15.64 6.65
C ASN A 29 -23.48 -15.54 8.12
N PHE A 30 -22.17 -15.46 8.36
CA PHE A 30 -21.63 -15.30 9.69
C PHE A 30 -21.92 -13.92 10.26
N VAL A 31 -22.09 -13.87 11.57
CA VAL A 31 -22.32 -12.66 12.38
C VAL A 31 -21.47 -12.72 13.65
N GLY A 32 -21.50 -11.62 14.42
CA GLY A 32 -20.72 -11.47 15.64
C GLY A 32 -19.24 -11.26 15.36
N ASP A 33 -18.41 -11.64 16.33
CA ASP A 33 -16.96 -11.53 16.25
C ASP A 33 -16.33 -12.66 15.43
N LEU A 34 -15.21 -12.35 14.78
CA LEU A 34 -14.33 -13.31 14.13
C LEU A 34 -12.93 -13.21 14.75
N THR A 35 -12.47 -14.28 15.40
CA THR A 35 -11.08 -14.37 15.87
C THR A 35 -10.33 -15.47 15.13
N ILE A 36 -9.30 -15.09 14.37
CA ILE A 36 -8.38 -16.02 13.71
C ILE A 36 -7.13 -16.15 14.58
N SER A 37 -7.03 -17.23 15.36
CA SER A 37 -5.86 -17.53 16.20
C SER A 37 -5.56 -19.02 16.22
N GLY A 38 -4.29 -19.39 16.42
CA GLY A 38 -3.78 -20.76 16.36
C GLY A 38 -3.52 -21.26 14.93
N PHE A 39 -3.81 -20.47 13.91
CA PHE A 39 -3.57 -20.79 12.50
C PHE A 39 -2.17 -20.37 12.07
N VAL A 40 -1.15 -20.88 12.77
CA VAL A 40 0.24 -20.41 12.67
C VAL A 40 0.87 -20.55 11.28
N ASN A 41 0.35 -21.43 10.43
CA ASN A 41 0.83 -21.67 9.06
C ASN A 41 -0.10 -21.11 7.98
N LEU A 42 -1.07 -20.26 8.36
CA LEU A 42 -2.06 -19.73 7.44
C LEU A 42 -1.43 -18.76 6.43
N GLN A 43 -1.63 -19.06 5.16
CA GLN A 43 -1.17 -18.25 4.03
C GLN A 43 -2.33 -17.58 3.30
N LYS A 44 -3.50 -18.21 3.27
CA LYS A 44 -4.69 -17.67 2.59
C LYS A 44 -5.88 -17.64 3.52
N LEU A 45 -6.47 -16.47 3.64
CA LEU A 45 -7.66 -16.25 4.45
C LEU A 45 -8.73 -15.54 3.61
N ASN A 46 -9.87 -16.19 3.48
CA ASN A 46 -11.06 -15.59 2.89
C ASN A 46 -12.19 -15.59 3.93
N TYR A 47 -12.65 -14.42 4.35
CA TYR A 47 -13.85 -14.28 5.18
C TYR A 47 -14.90 -13.35 4.55
N SER A 48 -14.79 -13.13 3.24
CA SER A 48 -15.65 -12.25 2.47
C SER A 48 -17.12 -12.67 2.44
N PHE A 49 -18.02 -11.77 2.05
CA PHE A 49 -19.45 -12.02 1.91
C PHE A 49 -20.09 -12.57 3.20
N ASN A 50 -19.84 -11.91 4.31
CA ASN A 50 -20.44 -12.22 5.60
C ASN A 50 -21.05 -10.96 6.22
N ASN A 51 -21.81 -11.13 7.30
CA ASN A 51 -22.58 -10.07 7.95
C ASN A 51 -22.00 -9.76 9.34
N PHE A 52 -20.68 -9.69 9.43
CA PHE A 52 -20.00 -9.40 10.69
C PHE A 52 -20.46 -8.04 11.24
N ASN A 53 -20.92 -8.05 12.49
CA ASN A 53 -21.35 -6.87 13.23
C ASN A 53 -20.60 -6.73 14.56
N GLY A 54 -19.61 -7.59 14.78
CA GLY A 54 -18.67 -7.54 15.90
C GLY A 54 -17.25 -7.20 15.44
N THR A 55 -16.28 -7.50 16.29
CA THR A 55 -14.85 -7.27 16.05
C THR A 55 -14.26 -8.40 15.22
N ILE A 56 -13.45 -8.03 14.23
CA ILE A 56 -12.62 -8.97 13.47
C ILE A 56 -11.19 -8.84 13.97
N THR A 57 -10.63 -9.92 14.48
CA THR A 57 -9.28 -9.97 15.04
C THR A 57 -8.46 -11.04 14.34
N LEU A 58 -7.37 -10.61 13.70
CA LEU A 58 -6.32 -11.49 13.20
C LEU A 58 -5.27 -11.61 14.31
N GLY A 59 -5.12 -12.81 14.87
CA GLY A 59 -4.12 -13.12 15.88
C GLY A 59 -2.72 -12.86 15.34
N SER A 60 -1.82 -12.42 16.25
CA SER A 60 -0.43 -12.10 15.90
C SER A 60 0.32 -13.26 15.29
N ASP A 61 -0.08 -14.49 15.56
CA ASP A 61 0.50 -15.72 15.04
C ASP A 61 0.15 -16.02 13.57
N SER A 62 -1.06 -15.61 13.16
CA SER A 62 -1.62 -15.94 11.85
C SER A 62 -1.28 -14.87 10.82
N TYR A 63 -1.12 -13.62 11.26
CA TYR A 63 -0.98 -12.44 10.42
C TYR A 63 0.35 -12.36 9.64
N PHE A 64 1.46 -12.82 10.21
CA PHE A 64 2.80 -12.71 9.59
C PHE A 64 3.01 -13.65 8.39
N ASN A 65 2.16 -14.66 8.24
CA ASN A 65 2.28 -15.67 7.18
C ASN A 65 1.32 -15.48 6.01
N LEU A 66 0.36 -14.55 6.12
CA LEU A 66 -0.64 -14.32 5.08
C LEU A 66 -0.01 -13.75 3.81
N GLU A 67 -0.28 -14.44 2.70
CA GLU A 67 0.06 -14.06 1.34
C GLU A 67 -1.18 -13.54 0.58
N GLU A 68 -2.37 -14.03 0.93
CA GLU A 68 -3.63 -13.61 0.35
C GLU A 68 -4.70 -13.41 1.43
N LEU A 69 -5.35 -12.24 1.38
CA LEU A 69 -6.44 -11.87 2.27
C LEU A 69 -7.63 -11.33 1.47
N ASP A 70 -8.79 -11.96 1.63
CA ASP A 70 -10.07 -11.44 1.14
C ASP A 70 -11.02 -11.14 2.30
N SER A 71 -11.22 -9.86 2.53
CA SER A 71 -12.11 -9.25 3.52
C SER A 71 -13.28 -8.51 2.87
N SER A 72 -13.59 -8.79 1.60
CA SER A 72 -14.62 -8.07 0.85
C SER A 72 -16.03 -8.28 1.38
N SER A 73 -16.91 -7.27 1.30
CA SER A 73 -18.34 -7.39 1.63
C SER A 73 -18.59 -7.96 3.04
N VAL A 74 -17.90 -7.42 4.05
CA VAL A 74 -18.05 -7.81 5.47
C VAL A 74 -18.83 -6.78 6.29
N ASN A 75 -19.38 -5.75 5.64
CA ASN A 75 -20.19 -4.67 6.24
C ASN A 75 -19.52 -3.92 7.40
N ASN A 76 -18.20 -3.78 7.38
CA ASN A 76 -17.46 -3.06 8.42
C ASN A 76 -17.08 -1.65 7.94
N SER A 77 -17.97 -0.67 8.20
CA SER A 77 -17.86 0.73 7.76
C SER A 77 -16.82 1.57 8.54
N ARG A 78 -15.61 1.02 8.76
CA ARG A 78 -14.53 1.69 9.50
C ARG A 78 -13.22 1.69 8.71
N ASP A 79 -12.28 2.51 9.18
CA ASP A 79 -10.91 2.54 8.66
C ASP A 79 -10.27 1.15 8.80
N HIS A 80 -9.49 0.79 7.78
CA HIS A 80 -8.80 -0.50 7.73
C HIS A 80 -7.30 -0.28 7.79
N THR A 81 -6.66 -0.99 8.72
CA THR A 81 -5.21 -0.93 8.92
C THR A 81 -4.59 -2.30 8.74
N TYR A 82 -3.66 -2.38 7.79
CA TYR A 82 -2.81 -3.53 7.54
C TYR A 82 -1.35 -3.08 7.69
N SER A 83 -0.76 -3.34 8.84
CA SER A 83 0.59 -2.94 9.20
C SER A 83 1.56 -4.11 9.31
N ASN A 84 2.66 -4.09 8.55
CA ASN A 84 3.72 -5.10 8.57
C ASN A 84 3.29 -6.51 8.10
N MET A 85 2.33 -6.61 7.18
CA MET A 85 2.07 -7.87 6.45
C MET A 85 3.12 -8.07 5.36
N THR A 86 4.36 -8.30 5.75
CA THR A 86 5.49 -8.35 4.82
C THR A 86 5.37 -9.47 3.80
N LYS A 87 4.59 -10.53 4.05
CA LYS A 87 4.34 -11.61 3.08
C LYS A 87 3.08 -11.41 2.22
N LEU A 88 2.26 -10.41 2.51
CA LEU A 88 1.00 -10.22 1.80
C LEU A 88 1.26 -9.78 0.35
N ILE A 89 0.74 -10.56 -0.59
CA ILE A 89 0.86 -10.34 -2.04
C ILE A 89 -0.47 -9.86 -2.61
N ARG A 90 -1.59 -10.37 -2.08
CA ARG A 90 -2.95 -10.05 -2.57
C ARG A 90 -3.86 -9.60 -1.45
N LEU A 91 -4.47 -8.43 -1.61
CA LEU A 91 -5.45 -7.88 -0.68
C LEU A 91 -6.73 -7.48 -1.41
N LYS A 92 -7.86 -8.05 -0.97
CA LYS A 92 -9.19 -7.68 -1.44
C LYS A 92 -10.02 -7.21 -0.24
N LEU A 93 -10.54 -5.98 -0.32
CA LEU A 93 -11.38 -5.37 0.71
C LEU A 93 -12.55 -4.59 0.10
N SER A 94 -13.06 -5.09 -1.02
CA SER A 94 -14.11 -4.40 -1.78
C SER A 94 -15.42 -4.31 -1.00
N LYS A 95 -16.22 -3.27 -1.26
CA LYS A 95 -17.61 -3.14 -0.73
C LYS A 95 -17.70 -3.15 0.80
N ASN A 96 -16.82 -2.39 1.47
CA ASN A 96 -16.80 -2.30 2.93
C ASN A 96 -17.12 -0.89 3.46
N GLY A 97 -17.32 0.10 2.59
CA GLY A 97 -17.59 1.48 3.01
C GLY A 97 -16.38 2.14 3.70
N VAL A 98 -15.16 1.72 3.36
CA VAL A 98 -13.91 2.18 3.99
C VAL A 98 -13.58 3.61 3.57
N SER A 99 -13.33 4.48 4.55
CA SER A 99 -12.90 5.87 4.33
C SER A 99 -11.39 6.06 4.29
N GLN A 100 -10.65 5.29 5.08
CA GLN A 100 -9.19 5.32 5.16
C GLN A 100 -8.63 3.90 5.13
N LEU A 101 -7.55 3.74 4.36
CA LEU A 101 -6.82 2.48 4.21
C LEU A 101 -5.34 2.74 4.51
N TYR A 102 -4.80 2.02 5.48
CA TYR A 102 -3.38 2.08 5.86
C TYR A 102 -2.69 0.76 5.52
N LEU A 103 -1.61 0.81 4.76
CA LEU A 103 -0.87 -0.35 4.24
C LEU A 103 0.61 -0.39 4.66
N SER A 104 0.98 0.34 5.72
CA SER A 104 2.38 0.49 6.17
C SER A 104 3.08 -0.86 6.32
N GLY A 105 4.27 -1.02 5.75
CA GLY A 105 5.05 -2.26 5.85
C GLY A 105 4.50 -3.48 5.08
N CYS A 106 3.43 -3.34 4.29
CA CYS A 106 2.98 -4.37 3.34
C CYS A 106 3.84 -4.35 2.06
N SER A 107 5.16 -4.58 2.20
CA SER A 107 6.16 -4.30 1.17
C SER A 107 6.14 -5.22 -0.05
N ASN A 108 5.44 -6.35 0.02
CA ASN A 108 5.33 -7.31 -1.08
C ASN A 108 3.97 -7.28 -1.80
N LEU A 109 3.10 -6.30 -1.49
CA LEU A 109 1.76 -6.24 -2.07
C LEU A 109 1.84 -5.97 -3.58
N ALA A 110 1.28 -6.89 -4.37
CA ALA A 110 1.28 -6.81 -5.82
C ALA A 110 -0.12 -6.63 -6.42
N TYR A 111 -1.16 -7.05 -5.68
CA TYR A 111 -2.55 -6.99 -6.13
C TYR A 111 -3.41 -6.35 -5.03
N LEU A 112 -4.03 -5.21 -5.33
CA LEU A 112 -4.93 -4.52 -4.43
C LEU A 112 -6.29 -4.30 -5.09
N ASN A 113 -7.35 -4.83 -4.46
CA ASN A 113 -8.72 -4.50 -4.81
C ASN A 113 -9.40 -3.81 -3.62
N CYS A 114 -9.54 -2.49 -3.72
CA CYS A 114 -10.23 -1.64 -2.76
C CYS A 114 -11.46 -0.96 -3.37
N ASN A 115 -12.03 -1.55 -4.42
CA ASN A 115 -13.15 -0.95 -5.14
C ASN A 115 -14.44 -0.88 -4.30
N ASN A 116 -15.37 -0.02 -4.70
CA ASN A 116 -16.66 0.18 -4.01
C ASN A 116 -16.48 0.51 -2.52
N ASN A 117 -15.64 1.49 -2.22
CA ASN A 117 -15.44 2.02 -0.89
C ASN A 117 -15.67 3.54 -0.90
N LEU A 118 -15.32 4.23 0.18
CA LEU A 118 -15.50 5.67 0.34
C LEU A 118 -14.14 6.37 0.55
N LEU A 119 -13.08 5.82 -0.04
CA LEU A 119 -11.71 6.31 0.13
C LEU A 119 -11.62 7.75 -0.38
N ARG A 120 -10.90 8.60 0.37
CA ARG A 120 -10.55 9.98 -0.05
C ARG A 120 -9.14 10.08 -0.62
N MET A 121 -8.24 9.28 -0.07
CA MET A 121 -6.86 9.16 -0.48
C MET A 121 -6.47 7.68 -0.54
N LEU A 122 -5.52 7.36 -1.40
CA LEU A 122 -4.94 6.02 -1.50
C LEU A 122 -3.43 6.15 -1.60
N ASP A 123 -2.72 5.66 -0.59
CA ASP A 123 -1.26 5.63 -0.60
C ASP A 123 -0.75 4.22 -0.94
N LEU A 124 -0.10 4.12 -2.10
CA LEU A 124 0.51 2.91 -2.62
C LEU A 124 2.04 2.91 -2.46
N SER A 125 2.62 3.89 -1.76
CA SER A 125 4.08 3.96 -1.54
C SER A 125 4.64 2.78 -0.74
N ASN A 126 3.76 1.97 -0.13
CA ASN A 126 4.15 0.82 0.68
C ASN A 126 4.87 -0.30 -0.11
N SER A 127 4.70 -0.40 -1.43
CA SER A 127 5.33 -1.47 -2.22
C SER A 127 5.67 -1.03 -3.65
N GLU A 128 6.89 -1.36 -4.10
CA GLU A 128 7.29 -1.24 -5.51
C GLU A 128 6.73 -2.36 -6.40
N LYS A 129 5.99 -3.33 -5.84
CA LYS A 129 5.59 -4.55 -6.54
C LYS A 129 4.18 -4.55 -7.11
N TYR A 130 3.44 -3.43 -6.99
CA TYR A 130 2.08 -3.36 -7.53
C TYR A 130 2.06 -3.63 -9.04
N VAL A 131 1.31 -4.66 -9.41
CA VAL A 131 1.02 -5.04 -10.80
C VAL A 131 -0.44 -4.74 -11.13
N GLU A 132 -1.35 -4.95 -10.17
CA GLU A 132 -2.77 -4.70 -10.34
C GLU A 132 -3.33 -3.86 -9.18
N VAL A 133 -3.99 -2.76 -9.52
CA VAL A 133 -4.71 -1.93 -8.56
C VAL A 133 -6.10 -1.59 -9.09
N ASN A 134 -7.13 -2.01 -8.35
CA ASN A 134 -8.50 -1.61 -8.59
C ASN A 134 -9.00 -0.76 -7.42
N CYS A 135 -9.06 0.56 -7.65
CA CYS A 135 -9.62 1.55 -6.74
C CYS A 135 -10.92 2.16 -7.27
N SER A 136 -11.53 1.56 -8.30
CA SER A 136 -12.76 2.04 -8.91
C SER A 136 -13.92 2.17 -7.92
N ASN A 137 -14.90 3.00 -8.24
CA ASN A 137 -16.08 3.22 -7.40
C ASN A 137 -15.71 3.68 -5.98
N ASN A 138 -14.72 4.56 -5.87
CA ASN A 138 -14.44 5.35 -4.68
C ASN A 138 -14.74 6.82 -5.01
N PRO A 139 -16.00 7.27 -4.87
CA PRO A 139 -16.46 8.54 -5.43
C PRO A 139 -15.80 9.77 -4.78
N PHE A 140 -15.18 9.62 -3.60
CA PHE A 140 -14.47 10.67 -2.91
C PHE A 140 -12.95 10.65 -3.13
N LEU A 141 -12.43 9.66 -3.87
CA LEU A 141 -11.00 9.49 -4.06
C LEU A 141 -10.48 10.55 -5.02
N SER A 142 -9.76 11.53 -4.50
CA SER A 142 -9.22 12.64 -5.28
C SER A 142 -7.69 12.76 -5.18
N ASN A 143 -7.04 11.91 -4.38
CA ASN A 143 -5.59 11.88 -4.23
C ASN A 143 -5.07 10.44 -4.20
N ILE A 144 -3.99 10.19 -4.94
CA ILE A 144 -3.28 8.92 -4.96
C ILE A 144 -1.77 9.18 -4.96
N THR A 145 -1.05 8.44 -4.12
CA THR A 145 0.43 8.41 -4.12
C THR A 145 0.88 6.99 -4.47
N TYR A 146 2.01 6.87 -5.16
CA TYR A 146 2.53 5.60 -5.64
C TYR A 146 4.06 5.65 -5.76
N PRO A 147 4.75 4.50 -5.77
CA PRO A 147 6.21 4.46 -5.82
C PRO A 147 6.74 5.04 -7.14
N SER A 148 8.01 5.47 -7.13
CA SER A 148 8.67 6.12 -8.28
C SER A 148 8.71 5.28 -9.56
N LYS A 149 8.53 3.96 -9.46
CA LYS A 149 8.52 3.01 -10.59
C LYS A 149 7.13 2.46 -10.92
N PHE A 150 6.06 3.09 -10.45
CA PHE A 150 4.69 2.60 -10.65
C PHE A 150 4.26 2.65 -12.11
N VAL A 151 4.17 1.47 -12.72
CA VAL A 151 3.56 1.21 -14.04
C VAL A 151 2.80 -0.12 -13.94
N PRO A 152 1.51 -0.11 -13.57
CA PRO A 152 0.74 -1.34 -13.40
C PRO A 152 0.32 -1.95 -14.74
N ASP A 153 0.21 -3.28 -14.78
CA ASP A 153 -0.38 -4.01 -15.91
C ASP A 153 -1.90 -3.78 -15.97
N LEU A 154 -2.54 -3.65 -14.80
CA LEU A 154 -3.96 -3.34 -14.67
C LEU A 154 -4.19 -2.24 -13.63
N PHE A 155 -4.81 -1.14 -14.07
CA PHE A 155 -5.24 -0.05 -13.21
C PHE A 155 -6.69 0.30 -13.53
N ASP A 156 -7.55 0.28 -12.52
CA ASP A 156 -8.94 0.71 -12.65
C ASP A 156 -9.27 1.73 -11.57
N CYS A 157 -9.45 2.97 -11.99
CA CYS A 157 -9.82 4.11 -11.17
C CYS A 157 -11.13 4.77 -11.65
N ARG A 158 -11.99 4.04 -12.37
CA ARG A 158 -13.30 4.55 -12.80
C ARG A 158 -14.15 4.97 -11.63
N ASN A 159 -15.01 5.96 -11.83
CA ASN A 159 -15.94 6.46 -10.81
C ASN A 159 -15.19 6.93 -9.53
N THR A 160 -14.05 7.59 -9.75
CA THR A 160 -13.28 8.34 -8.74
C THR A 160 -13.22 9.81 -9.14
N ASN A 161 -12.65 10.66 -8.28
CA ASN A 161 -12.42 12.08 -8.53
C ASN A 161 -10.95 12.39 -8.87
N LEU A 162 -10.17 11.40 -9.32
CA LEU A 162 -8.74 11.56 -9.67
C LEU A 162 -8.52 12.28 -11.01
N GLY A 163 -9.48 12.19 -11.93
CA GLY A 163 -9.34 12.76 -13.28
C GLY A 163 -8.28 12.02 -14.12
N LEU A 164 -7.05 12.54 -14.16
CA LEU A 164 -5.93 11.96 -14.91
C LEU A 164 -4.84 11.48 -13.94
N VAL A 165 -4.17 10.37 -14.26
CA VAL A 165 -3.02 9.85 -13.50
C VAL A 165 -1.83 9.72 -14.43
N ILE A 166 -0.62 10.04 -13.96
CA ILE A 166 0.59 9.93 -14.78
C ILE A 166 1.52 8.87 -14.21
N PHE A 167 1.73 7.80 -14.95
CA PHE A 167 2.63 6.72 -14.55
C PHE A 167 4.09 7.10 -14.77
N SER A 168 4.99 6.33 -14.14
CA SER A 168 6.43 6.61 -14.19
C SER A 168 7.05 6.55 -15.59
N ASN A 169 6.39 5.88 -16.53
CA ASN A 169 6.77 5.86 -17.95
C ASN A 169 6.18 7.04 -18.76
N SER A 170 5.69 8.08 -18.09
CA SER A 170 5.02 9.26 -18.67
C SER A 170 3.68 8.99 -19.38
N SER A 171 3.13 7.76 -19.27
CA SER A 171 1.79 7.48 -19.78
C SER A 171 0.75 8.22 -18.95
N VAL A 172 -0.21 8.85 -19.62
CA VAL A 172 -1.34 9.53 -18.98
C VAL A 172 -2.55 8.62 -19.05
N PHE A 173 -3.05 8.22 -17.89
CA PHE A 173 -4.24 7.38 -17.74
C PHE A 173 -5.46 8.25 -17.42
N ASP A 174 -6.51 8.14 -18.23
CA ASP A 174 -7.80 8.78 -17.99
C ASP A 174 -8.66 7.87 -17.12
N CYS A 175 -8.87 8.25 -15.86
CA CYS A 175 -9.66 7.45 -14.92
C CYS A 175 -11.14 7.34 -15.33
N GLN A 176 -11.71 8.34 -16.01
CA GLN A 176 -13.12 8.33 -16.39
C GLN A 176 -13.36 7.42 -17.59
N LYS A 177 -12.38 7.33 -18.50
CA LYS A 177 -12.45 6.46 -19.69
C LYS A 177 -11.85 5.08 -19.45
N ASN A 178 -11.02 4.93 -18.42
CA ASN A 178 -10.25 3.73 -18.15
C ASN A 178 -9.31 3.36 -19.30
N THR A 179 -8.64 4.38 -19.86
CA THR A 179 -7.75 4.22 -21.02
C THR A 179 -6.50 5.08 -20.86
N ILE A 180 -5.38 4.60 -21.39
CA ILE A 180 -4.21 5.46 -21.63
C ILE A 180 -4.57 6.42 -22.77
N ILE A 181 -4.34 7.72 -22.54
CA ILE A 181 -4.47 8.74 -23.58
C ILE A 181 -3.26 8.60 -24.52
N PRO A 182 -3.47 8.35 -25.83
CA PRO A 182 -2.38 8.36 -26.79
C PRO A 182 -1.76 9.76 -26.84
N GLN A 183 -0.45 9.88 -26.59
CA GLN A 183 0.24 11.14 -26.80
C GLN A 183 0.47 11.36 -28.30
N THR A 184 -0.22 12.34 -28.88
CA THR A 184 0.01 12.80 -30.26
C THR A 184 0.55 14.21 -30.26
N ILE A 185 1.42 14.54 -31.24
CA ILE A 185 2.05 15.87 -31.41
C ILE A 185 1.01 17.01 -31.40
N ASP A 186 -0.22 16.73 -31.88
CA ASP A 186 -1.30 17.72 -32.03
C ASP A 186 -2.26 17.83 -30.82
N ASN A 187 -2.06 17.04 -29.75
CA ASN A 187 -2.93 17.11 -28.56
C ASN A 187 -2.11 17.02 -27.26
N PRO A 188 -1.31 18.04 -26.94
CA PRO A 188 -0.61 18.10 -25.67
C PRO A 188 -1.64 18.17 -24.54
N VAL A 189 -1.65 17.17 -23.65
CA VAL A 189 -2.46 17.21 -22.43
C VAL A 189 -2.07 18.47 -21.67
N LYS A 190 -3.03 19.39 -21.45
CA LYS A 190 -2.85 20.53 -20.54
C LYS A 190 -2.72 19.99 -19.12
N LEU A 191 -1.47 19.75 -18.74
CA LEU A 191 -1.00 19.20 -17.48
C LEU A 191 -1.37 20.07 -16.26
N HIS A 192 -1.68 21.35 -16.47
CA HIS A 192 -1.78 22.36 -15.41
C HIS A 192 -3.05 22.32 -14.53
N ASP A 193 -4.08 21.55 -14.86
CA ASP A 193 -5.32 21.49 -14.06
C ASP A 193 -5.49 20.16 -13.29
N ASN A 194 -4.45 19.32 -13.23
CA ASN A 194 -4.49 18.04 -12.53
C ASN A 194 -3.88 18.14 -11.11
N PRO A 195 -4.67 17.95 -10.04
CA PRO A 195 -4.17 18.03 -8.66
C PRO A 195 -3.06 17.01 -8.36
N VAL A 196 -3.07 15.83 -9.00
CA VAL A 196 -2.01 14.80 -8.83
C VAL A 196 -0.68 15.28 -9.41
N LEU A 197 -0.73 16.01 -10.51
CA LEU A 197 0.46 16.58 -11.15
C LEU A 197 1.03 17.76 -10.35
N ILE A 198 0.15 18.57 -9.77
CA ILE A 198 0.55 19.67 -8.89
C ILE A 198 1.31 19.10 -7.69
N ILE A 199 0.83 18.02 -7.08
CA ILE A 199 1.52 17.36 -5.95
C ILE A 199 2.89 16.81 -6.41
N THR A 200 2.97 16.07 -7.52
CA THR A 200 4.25 15.53 -7.99
C THR A 200 5.25 16.59 -8.47
N LEU A 201 4.77 17.72 -9.00
CA LEU A 201 5.62 18.87 -9.32
C LEU A 201 6.07 19.61 -8.06
N GLN A 202 5.19 19.77 -7.07
CA GLN A 202 5.55 20.33 -5.76
C GLN A 202 6.57 19.45 -5.04
N ASP A 203 6.39 18.13 -5.02
CA ASP A 203 7.34 17.19 -4.43
C ASP A 203 8.70 17.25 -5.15
N LYS A 204 8.71 17.35 -6.49
CA LYS A 204 9.95 17.53 -7.26
C LYS A 204 10.59 18.89 -7.05
N GLU A 205 9.80 19.96 -6.94
CA GLU A 205 10.30 21.30 -6.59
C GLU A 205 10.90 21.29 -5.18
N GLN A 206 10.30 20.56 -4.24
CA GLN A 206 10.79 20.38 -2.88
C GLN A 206 12.07 19.54 -2.85
N GLU A 207 12.16 18.43 -3.57
CA GLU A 207 13.39 17.65 -3.73
C GLU A 207 14.50 18.50 -4.39
N THR A 208 14.16 19.30 -5.41
CA THR A 208 15.11 20.19 -6.09
C THR A 208 15.57 21.31 -5.16
N GLN A 209 14.67 21.87 -4.34
CA GLN A 209 15.01 22.86 -3.32
C GLN A 209 15.80 22.24 -2.16
N GLU A 210 15.55 21.00 -1.76
CA GLU A 210 16.35 20.29 -0.77
C GLU A 210 17.74 19.91 -1.32
N LEU A 211 17.86 19.63 -2.62
CA LEU A 211 19.14 19.44 -3.31
C LEU A 211 19.90 20.75 -3.55
N GLU A 212 19.20 21.87 -3.78
CA GLU A 212 19.79 23.20 -3.89
C GLU A 212 20.12 23.82 -2.51
N ASN A 213 19.35 23.49 -1.47
CA ASN A 213 19.57 23.88 -0.06
C ASN A 213 20.43 22.86 0.71
N ALA A 214 20.82 21.72 0.10
CA ALA A 214 21.95 20.91 0.57
C ALA A 214 23.22 21.73 0.34
N ASP A 215 23.43 22.64 1.28
CA ASP A 215 24.13 23.89 1.12
C ASP A 215 25.64 23.69 0.88
N LYS A 216 26.24 24.70 0.23
CA LYS A 216 27.70 24.86 0.14
C LYS A 216 28.39 24.75 1.51
N GLU A 217 27.68 25.00 2.62
CA GLU A 217 28.18 24.83 3.98
C GLU A 217 28.43 23.36 4.37
N ASP A 218 27.59 22.41 3.96
CA ASP A 218 27.80 20.98 4.22
C ASP A 218 28.99 20.44 3.42
N ILE A 219 29.17 20.92 2.18
CA ILE A 219 30.35 20.61 1.36
C ILE A 219 31.62 21.24 1.94
N ILE A 220 31.55 22.45 2.51
CA ILE A 220 32.68 23.10 3.20
C ILE A 220 33.01 22.35 4.50
N MET A 221 32.01 21.92 5.26
CA MET A 221 32.18 21.17 6.51
C MET A 221 32.83 19.80 6.24
N ILE A 222 32.36 19.09 5.21
CA ILE A 222 32.94 17.81 4.78
C ILE A 222 34.38 18.00 4.24
N LYS A 223 34.64 19.03 3.44
CA LYS A 223 36.01 19.35 2.97
C LYS A 223 36.97 19.68 4.11
N ASN A 224 36.52 20.44 5.11
CA ASN A 224 37.31 20.77 6.29
C ASN A 224 37.60 19.53 7.15
N TYR A 225 36.62 18.63 7.28
CA TYR A 225 36.79 17.36 7.99
C TYR A 225 37.83 16.45 7.31
N PHE A 226 37.76 16.31 5.98
CA PHE A 226 38.77 15.54 5.22
C PHE A 226 40.17 16.20 5.25
N HIS A 227 40.25 17.53 5.24
CA HIS A 227 41.53 18.23 5.37
C HIS A 227 42.18 18.02 6.75
N MET A 228 41.38 18.06 7.82
CA MET A 228 41.84 17.80 9.19
C MET A 228 42.31 16.35 9.38
N LEU A 229 41.61 15.37 8.81
CA LEU A 229 42.03 13.97 8.80
C LEU A 229 43.35 13.76 8.05
N ALA A 230 43.55 14.43 6.90
CA ALA A 230 44.79 14.35 6.15
C ALA A 230 46.00 14.93 6.93
N GLN A 231 45.79 16.01 7.68
CA GLN A 231 46.83 16.58 8.56
C GLN A 231 47.19 15.65 9.73
N LEU A 232 46.20 15.01 10.36
CA LEU A 232 46.41 14.03 11.42
C LEU A 232 47.16 12.78 10.94
N ILE A 233 46.84 12.28 9.73
CA ILE A 233 47.55 11.16 9.12
C ILE A 233 49.02 11.54 8.84
N ASN A 234 49.28 12.73 8.29
CA ASN A 234 50.65 13.20 8.06
C ASN A 234 51.44 13.31 9.37
N PHE A 235 50.84 13.84 10.44
CA PHE A 235 51.46 13.93 11.77
C PHE A 235 51.82 12.56 12.36
N CYS A 236 50.95 11.57 12.21
CA CYS A 236 51.22 10.19 12.63
C CYS A 236 52.31 9.51 11.79
N THR A 237 52.47 9.87 10.51
CA THR A 237 53.54 9.33 9.66
C THR A 237 54.90 9.99 9.88
N SER A 238 54.95 11.26 10.30
CA SER A 238 56.19 11.95 10.67
C SER A 238 56.68 11.56 12.07
N SER A 239 55.79 11.26 13.01
CA SER A 239 56.14 10.79 14.36
C SER A 239 56.69 9.35 14.40
N LYS A 240 56.62 8.59 13.30
CA LYS A 240 57.21 7.24 13.18
C LYS A 240 58.58 7.24 12.47
N ARG A 241 59.13 8.41 12.11
CA ARG A 241 60.43 8.55 11.43
C ARG A 241 61.52 9.28 12.24
N ASN A 242 61.30 9.48 13.55
CA ASN A 242 62.33 9.92 14.50
C ASN A 242 62.53 8.86 15.58
#